data_AF-A0A8W8P3F4-F1
#
_entry.id   AF-A0A8W8P3F4-F1
#
_cell.length_a   1.000
_cell.length_b   1.000
_cell.length_c   1.000
_cell.angle_alpha   90.00
_cell.angle_beta   90.00
_cell.angle_gamma   90.00
#
_symmetry.space_group_name_H-M   'P 1'
#
loop_
_entity.id
_entity.type
_entity.pdbx_description
1 polymer ?
#
loop_
_entity_poly.entity_id
_entity_poly.type
_entity_poly.pdbx_seq_one_letter_code
_entity_poly.pdbx_strand_id
1 'polypeptide(L)'
;MSEEHLKRARGDLRPLDGYAYPVYTTEVCPKNLTEWKERSSALNCNQTNAYMCVPNENITELLEFCYSGPQIRIVKGLCMFLYKRHSTLDAYECNHFTEGCPSSNYRSQDVHICK
;
A
#
# COMPACT_ATOMS: atom_id res chain seq x y z
N MET A 1 -25.35 -14.57 11.00
CA MET A 1 -24.31 -14.01 10.10
C MET A 1 -23.00 -14.70 10.49
N SER A 2 -22.63 -15.77 9.78
CA SER A 2 -21.58 -16.70 10.20
C SER A 2 -20.17 -16.19 9.88
N GLU A 3 -19.22 -16.53 10.75
CA GLU A 3 -17.77 -16.27 10.69
C GLU A 3 -17.09 -16.72 9.38
N GLU A 4 -17.80 -17.45 8.52
CA GLU A 4 -17.30 -17.94 7.23
C GLU A 4 -17.14 -16.85 6.17
N HIS A 5 -17.93 -15.77 6.21
CA HIS A 5 -17.74 -14.65 5.29
C HIS A 5 -16.48 -13.84 5.63
N LEU A 6 -16.06 -13.79 6.90
CA LEU A 6 -14.79 -13.18 7.30
C LEU A 6 -13.58 -14.03 6.87
N LYS A 7 -13.71 -15.37 6.88
CA LYS A 7 -12.65 -16.26 6.37
C LYS A 7 -12.45 -16.13 4.86
N ARG A 8 -13.49 -15.80 4.09
CA ARG A 8 -13.39 -15.62 2.63
C ARG A 8 -12.60 -14.38 2.21
N ALA A 9 -12.36 -13.43 3.12
CA ALA A 9 -11.43 -12.31 2.93
C ALA A 9 -9.99 -12.62 3.39
N ARG A 10 -9.74 -13.82 3.96
CA ARG A 10 -8.43 -14.27 4.47
C ARG A 10 -7.89 -15.54 3.76
N GLY A 11 -8.56 -16.02 2.71
CA GLY A 11 -8.15 -17.24 1.98
C GLY A 11 -7.29 -16.94 0.76
N ASP A 12 -6.06 -17.47 0.76
CA ASP A 12 -5.13 -17.67 -0.37
C ASP A 12 -4.30 -16.51 -0.94
N LEU A 13 -4.12 -15.40 -0.23
CA LEU A 13 -3.02 -14.49 -0.58
C LEU A 13 -1.71 -15.07 -0.05
N ARG A 14 -0.99 -15.81 -0.90
CA ARG A 14 0.41 -16.15 -0.63
C ARG A 14 1.24 -14.87 -0.74
N PRO A 15 2.12 -14.58 0.23
CA PRO A 15 3.00 -13.43 0.11
C PRO A 15 3.92 -13.61 -1.10
N LEU A 16 4.26 -12.50 -1.73
CA LEU A 16 5.18 -12.47 -2.85
C LEU A 16 6.61 -12.79 -2.40
N ASP A 17 7.33 -13.54 -3.22
CA ASP A 17 8.73 -13.85 -2.98
C ASP A 17 9.65 -12.66 -3.30
N GLY A 18 10.76 -12.56 -2.54
CA GLY A 18 11.82 -11.58 -2.76
C GLY A 18 11.68 -10.27 -2.00
N TYR A 19 10.67 -10.16 -1.13
CA TYR A 19 10.55 -9.06 -0.17
C TYR A 19 11.06 -9.48 1.23
N ALA A 20 11.53 -8.51 2.01
CA ALA A 20 12.05 -8.70 3.36
C ALA A 20 10.95 -8.94 4.42
N TYR A 21 9.69 -8.73 4.04
CA TYR A 21 8.51 -8.90 4.88
C TYR A 21 7.32 -9.33 4.00
N PRO A 22 6.20 -9.81 4.60
CA PRO A 22 5.02 -10.22 3.84
C PRO A 22 4.45 -9.07 3.03
N VAL A 23 4.37 -9.26 1.71
CA VAL A 23 3.78 -8.34 0.74
C VAL A 23 2.79 -9.11 -0.11
N TYR A 24 1.64 -8.53 -0.37
CA TYR A 24 0.56 -9.16 -1.13
C TYR A 24 0.15 -8.28 -2.30
N THR A 25 -0.28 -8.88 -3.40
CA THR A 25 -0.94 -8.14 -4.49
C THR A 25 -2.37 -7.78 -4.10
N THR A 26 -2.83 -6.63 -4.57
CA THR A 26 -4.24 -6.24 -4.52
C THR A 26 -4.65 -5.60 -5.83
N GLU A 27 -5.93 -5.65 -6.17
CA GLU A 27 -6.47 -4.95 -7.34
C GLU A 27 -6.82 -3.48 -7.04
N VAL A 28 -7.05 -3.18 -5.75
CA VAL A 28 -7.50 -1.87 -5.28
C VAL A 28 -6.84 -1.51 -3.94
N CYS A 29 -6.40 -0.27 -3.81
CA CYS A 29 -6.09 0.29 -2.50
C CYS A 29 -7.34 0.89 -1.86
N PRO A 30 -7.37 1.00 -0.50
CA PRO A 30 -8.45 1.65 0.21
C PRO A 30 -8.72 3.08 -0.29
N LYS A 31 -9.98 3.50 -0.35
CA LYS A 31 -10.35 4.86 -0.79
C LYS A 31 -10.60 5.83 0.36
N ASN A 32 -10.67 5.32 1.58
CA ASN A 32 -11.00 6.09 2.77
C ASN A 32 -10.44 5.43 4.04
N LEU A 33 -10.51 6.15 5.16
CA LEU A 33 -9.99 5.70 6.45
C LEU A 33 -10.65 4.41 6.95
N THR A 34 -11.93 4.18 6.63
CA THR A 34 -12.65 2.98 7.06
C THR A 34 -12.07 1.75 6.36
N GLU A 35 -12.00 1.78 5.03
CA GLU A 35 -11.37 0.70 4.24
C GLU A 35 -9.89 0.51 4.64
N TRP A 36 -9.16 1.60 4.91
CA TRP A 36 -7.77 1.53 5.35
C TRP A 36 -7.64 0.77 6.67
N LYS A 37 -8.52 1.05 7.64
CA LYS A 37 -8.54 0.36 8.94
C LYS A 37 -8.91 -1.11 8.80
N GLU A 38 -9.87 -1.43 7.94
CA GLU A 38 -10.26 -2.81 7.65
C GLU A 38 -9.10 -3.61 7.06
N ARG A 39 -8.41 -3.08 6.06
CA ARG A 39 -7.25 -3.73 5.43
C ARG A 39 -6.06 -3.83 6.36
N SER A 40 -5.77 -2.77 7.12
CA SER A 40 -4.76 -2.77 8.17
C SER A 40 -5.02 -3.87 9.21
N SER A 41 -6.27 -4.02 9.65
CA SER A 41 -6.65 -5.06 10.60
C SER A 41 -6.58 -6.46 9.99
N ALA A 42 -6.96 -6.62 8.72
CA ALA A 42 -6.89 -7.89 8.01
C ALA A 42 -5.46 -8.44 7.94
N LEU A 43 -4.47 -7.58 7.68
CA LEU A 43 -3.04 -7.90 7.64
C LEU A 43 -2.34 -7.88 9.03
N ASN A 44 -3.07 -7.59 10.11
CA ASN A 44 -2.54 -7.42 11.46
C ASN A 44 -1.44 -6.33 11.56
N CYS A 45 -1.54 -5.28 10.75
CA CYS A 45 -0.73 -4.07 10.90
C CYS A 45 -1.15 -3.31 12.17
N ASN A 46 -0.20 -2.64 12.81
CA ASN A 46 -0.36 -1.96 14.10
C ASN A 46 0.31 -0.57 14.08
N GLN A 47 0.41 0.08 15.24
CA GLN A 47 0.95 1.44 15.36
C GLN A 47 2.44 1.55 15.01
N THR A 48 3.21 0.46 15.10
CA THR A 48 4.64 0.41 14.77
C THR A 48 4.91 -0.07 13.35
N ASN A 49 3.92 -0.66 12.68
CA ASN A 49 4.00 -1.06 11.27
C ASN A 49 2.71 -0.66 10.51
N ALA A 50 2.68 0.56 10.01
CA ALA A 50 1.49 1.11 9.34
C ALA A 50 1.17 0.34 8.04
N TYR A 51 -0.13 0.14 7.77
CA TYR A 51 -0.58 -0.38 6.48
C TYR A 51 -0.20 0.58 5.35
N MET A 52 0.37 0.02 4.29
CA MET A 52 0.70 0.71 3.05
C MET A 52 0.02 -0.01 1.90
N CYS A 53 -0.42 0.77 0.92
CA CYS A 53 -0.81 0.27 -0.39
C CYS A 53 -0.21 1.17 -1.48
N VAL A 54 0.71 0.63 -2.26
CA VAL A 54 1.50 1.36 -3.27
C VAL A 54 1.79 0.45 -4.47
N PRO A 55 2.11 0.99 -5.65
CA PRO A 55 2.57 0.20 -6.77
C PRO A 55 3.89 -0.54 -6.51
N ASN A 56 4.16 -1.58 -7.31
CA ASN A 56 5.49 -2.16 -7.47
C ASN A 56 6.43 -1.18 -8.23
N GLU A 57 7.73 -1.48 -8.27
CA GLU A 57 8.74 -0.62 -8.92
C GLU A 57 8.55 -0.40 -10.42
N ASN A 58 7.75 -1.25 -11.09
CA ASN A 58 7.40 -1.12 -12.50
C ASN A 58 6.04 -0.44 -12.72
N ILE A 59 5.33 -0.07 -11.64
CA ILE A 59 4.00 0.57 -11.68
C ILE A 59 2.98 -0.28 -12.46
N THR A 60 3.09 -1.61 -12.35
CA THR A 60 2.20 -2.56 -13.06
C THR A 60 1.21 -3.25 -12.13
N GLU A 61 1.52 -3.32 -10.84
CA GLU A 61 0.73 -4.02 -9.83
C GLU A 61 0.61 -3.17 -8.57
N LEU A 62 -0.52 -3.26 -7.86
CA LEU A 62 -0.67 -2.68 -6.54
C LEU A 62 -0.31 -3.72 -5.48
N LEU A 63 0.45 -3.26 -4.48
CA LEU A 63 0.95 -4.06 -3.38
C LEU A 63 0.40 -3.52 -2.08
N GLU A 64 0.11 -4.42 -1.15
CA GLU A 64 -0.26 -4.07 0.23
C GLU A 64 0.58 -4.84 1.25
N PHE A 65 0.96 -4.15 2.33
CA PHE A 65 1.87 -4.66 3.35
C PHE A 65 1.86 -3.79 4.61
N CYS A 66 2.47 -4.30 5.69
CA CYS A 66 2.75 -3.51 6.89
C CYS A 66 4.18 -2.97 6.84
N TYR A 67 4.36 -1.67 6.99
CA TYR A 67 5.65 -0.99 6.89
C TYR A 67 6.05 -0.32 8.20
N SER A 68 7.23 -0.70 8.74
CA SER A 68 7.76 -0.19 10.00
C SER A 68 8.80 0.94 9.84
N GLY A 69 8.93 1.51 8.65
CA GLY A 69 9.85 2.62 8.41
C GLY A 69 9.32 3.96 8.95
N PRO A 70 10.13 5.03 8.83
CA PRO A 70 9.75 6.35 9.30
C PRO A 70 8.45 6.81 8.64
N GLN A 71 7.63 7.58 9.37
CA GLN A 71 6.38 8.11 8.84
C GLN A 71 6.65 9.03 7.65
N ILE A 72 6.38 8.55 6.44
CA ILE A 72 6.66 9.28 5.21
C ILE A 72 5.55 10.29 4.98
N ARG A 73 5.92 11.58 4.90
CA ARG A 73 5.06 12.60 4.30
C ARG A 73 5.24 12.50 2.79
N ILE A 74 4.20 12.09 2.08
CA ILE A 74 4.27 11.97 0.64
C ILE A 74 4.14 13.37 0.05
N VAL A 75 5.13 13.77 -0.73
CA VAL A 75 5.22 15.11 -1.29
C VAL A 75 4.43 15.18 -2.59
N LYS A 76 3.79 16.32 -2.84
CA LYS A 76 3.15 16.63 -4.14
C LYS A 76 4.09 16.29 -5.30
N GLY A 77 3.54 15.70 -6.36
CA GLY A 77 4.30 15.40 -7.58
C GLY A 77 5.19 14.17 -7.49
N LEU A 78 5.16 13.44 -6.36
CA LEU A 78 5.89 12.19 -6.16
C LEU A 78 4.92 11.03 -5.96
N CYS A 79 5.23 9.91 -6.61
CA CYS A 79 4.54 8.64 -6.44
C CYS A 79 5.41 7.65 -5.70
N MET A 80 4.92 7.17 -4.58
CA MET A 80 5.60 6.15 -3.79
C MET A 80 5.40 4.78 -4.45
N PHE A 81 6.44 3.96 -4.45
CA PHE A 81 6.39 2.55 -4.85
C PHE A 81 7.26 1.71 -3.92
N LEU A 82 7.06 0.39 -3.93
CA LEU A 82 7.90 -0.54 -3.18
C LEU A 82 9.03 -1.09 -4.06
N TYR A 83 10.27 -0.69 -3.77
CA TYR A 83 11.46 -1.22 -4.43
C TYR A 83 11.76 -2.63 -3.95
N LYS A 84 11.76 -3.61 -4.85
CA LYS A 84 11.72 -5.02 -4.47
C LYS A 84 12.98 -5.46 -3.73
N ARG A 85 14.15 -5.13 -4.30
CA ARG A 85 15.46 -5.60 -3.81
C ARG A 85 15.73 -5.29 -2.34
N HIS A 86 15.25 -4.15 -1.84
CA HIS A 86 15.45 -3.72 -0.45
C HIS A 86 14.16 -3.68 0.36
N SER A 87 13.00 -3.90 -0.27
CA SER A 87 11.70 -3.75 0.37
C SER A 87 11.55 -2.39 1.05
N THR A 88 12.06 -1.36 0.39
CA THR A 88 12.02 0.03 0.84
C THR A 88 11.07 0.82 -0.04
N LEU A 89 10.39 1.77 0.58
CA LEU A 89 9.62 2.75 -0.15
C LEU A 89 10.59 3.71 -0.85
N ASP A 90 10.35 3.93 -2.14
CA ASP A 90 11.04 4.92 -2.95
C ASP A 90 10.00 5.74 -3.73
N ALA A 91 10.42 6.80 -4.41
CA ALA A 91 9.52 7.70 -5.09
C ALA A 91 10.04 8.12 -6.47
N TYR A 92 9.13 8.32 -7.42
CA TYR A 92 9.45 8.92 -8.71
C TYR A 92 8.56 10.14 -8.97
N GLU A 93 9.06 11.06 -9.79
CA GLU A 93 8.30 12.23 -10.23
C GLU A 93 7.19 11.83 -11.20
N CYS A 94 5.94 12.07 -10.80
CA CYS A 94 4.78 11.67 -11.56
C CYS A 94 4.13 12.78 -12.38
N ASN A 95 4.76 13.95 -12.44
CA ASN A 95 4.19 15.13 -13.09
C ASN A 95 3.92 14.94 -14.60
N HIS A 96 4.48 13.89 -15.20
CA HIS A 96 4.26 13.51 -16.59
C HIS A 96 3.07 12.55 -16.79
N PHE A 97 2.52 11.97 -15.71
CA PHE A 97 1.34 11.11 -15.77
C PHE A 97 0.07 11.96 -15.74
N THR A 98 -0.95 11.53 -16.49
CA THR A 98 -2.21 12.28 -16.61
C THR A 98 -3.16 12.08 -15.43
N GLU A 99 -2.95 11.02 -14.63
CA GLU A 99 -3.81 10.67 -13.51
C GLU A 99 -3.00 10.16 -12.31
N GLY A 100 -3.62 10.12 -11.12
CA GLY A 100 -3.02 9.54 -9.90
C GLY A 100 -1.88 10.32 -9.24
N CYS A 101 -1.25 11.29 -9.92
CA CYS A 101 -0.18 12.09 -9.36
C CYS A 101 -0.71 13.06 -8.27
N PRO A 102 -0.20 13.01 -7.03
CA PRO A 102 -0.73 13.81 -5.92
C PRO A 102 -0.57 15.31 -6.15
N SER A 103 -1.66 16.08 -6.05
CA SER A 103 -1.68 17.54 -6.22
C SER A 103 -1.31 18.31 -4.95
N SER A 104 -1.26 17.64 -3.79
CA SER A 104 -0.89 18.18 -2.48
C SER A 104 -0.15 17.13 -1.65
N ASN A 105 0.57 17.58 -0.62
CA ASN A 105 1.20 16.66 0.33
C ASN A 105 0.14 15.91 1.13
N TYR A 106 0.39 14.64 1.44
CA TYR A 106 -0.54 13.80 2.20
C TYR A 106 0.20 12.78 3.06
N ARG A 107 -0.49 12.21 4.06
CA ARG A 107 0.08 11.16 4.93
C ARG A 107 -0.16 9.80 4.31
N SER A 108 0.63 8.79 4.66
CA SER A 108 0.35 7.39 4.26
C SER A 108 -1.05 6.88 4.62
N GLN A 109 -1.72 7.54 5.58
CA GLN A 109 -3.09 7.25 6.01
C GLN A 109 -4.15 7.88 5.10
N ASP A 110 -3.77 8.90 4.34
CA ASP A 110 -4.58 9.56 3.32
C ASP A 110 -4.28 8.84 1.99
N VAL A 111 -5.10 7.88 1.59
CA VAL A 111 -4.74 7.02 0.44
C VAL A 111 -4.83 7.80 -0.87
N HIS A 112 -3.70 7.97 -1.54
CA HIS A 112 -3.63 8.42 -2.94
C HIS A 112 -2.79 7.43 -3.74
N ILE A 113 -3.40 6.88 -4.79
CA ILE A 113 -2.78 5.92 -5.69
C ILE A 113 -2.35 6.66 -6.95
N CYS A 114 -1.08 6.53 -7.30
CA CYS A 114 -0.58 6.88 -8.61
C CYS A 114 -0.85 5.78 -9.62
N LYS A 115 -1.36 6.15 -10.79
CA LYS A 115 -1.62 5.24 -11.91
C LYS A 115 -0.98 5.79 -13.17
#